data_AF-A0A1B6CKL9-F1
#
_entry.id   AF-A0A1B6CKL9-F1
#
_cell.length_a   1.000
_cell.length_b   1.000
_cell.length_c   1.000
_cell.angle_alpha   90.00
_cell.angle_beta   90.00
_cell.angle_gamma   90.00
#
_symmetry.space_group_name_H-M   'P 1'
#
loop_
_entity.id
_entity.type
_entity.pdbx_description
1 polymer ?
#
loop_
_entity_poly.entity_id
_entity_poly.type
_entity_poly.pdbx_seq_one_letter_code
_entity_poly.pdbx_strand_id
1 'polypeptide(L)'
;MNPTAPPLRGLPKVHKPDIPIRPLVNYTTAPSYKLAKKLETILKSQIVLEHNYSVKNSHELVNEIKNMEIKPHQILASFDVVNLYTNVPVTETVALVKDNLEKHSNLLPEAIGVIDFILMPPAKWVYLTTHSG
;
A
#
# COMPACT_ATOMS: atom_id res chain seq x y z
N MET A 1 6.50 13.03 -22.23
CA MET A 1 7.11 11.71 -21.96
C MET A 1 6.14 10.66 -22.49
N ASN A 2 6.57 9.84 -23.43
CA ASN A 2 5.72 8.81 -24.05
C ASN A 2 5.65 7.60 -23.10
N PRO A 3 4.46 7.00 -22.90
CA PRO A 3 4.35 5.79 -22.08
C PRO A 3 5.20 4.64 -22.64
N THR A 4 5.91 3.93 -21.78
CA THR A 4 6.69 2.73 -22.13
C THR A 4 6.51 1.65 -21.07
N ALA A 5 6.92 0.42 -21.41
CA ALA A 5 6.91 -0.68 -20.46
C ALA A 5 7.83 -0.34 -19.25
N PRO A 6 7.34 -0.46 -18.00
CA PRO A 6 8.14 -0.21 -16.81
C PRO A 6 9.40 -1.09 -16.77
N PRO A 7 10.60 -0.51 -16.60
CA PRO A 7 11.82 -1.30 -16.52
C PRO A 7 11.92 -2.01 -15.16
N LEU A 8 12.29 -3.29 -15.20
CA LEU A 8 12.65 -4.10 -14.03
C LEU A 8 14.17 -4.03 -13.81
N ARG A 9 14.59 -3.68 -12.59
CA ARG A 9 16.00 -3.64 -12.17
C ARG A 9 16.21 -4.58 -10.99
N GLY A 10 17.30 -5.35 -11.00
CA GLY A 10 17.73 -6.15 -9.85
C GLY A 10 18.73 -5.39 -9.01
N LEU A 11 18.44 -5.16 -7.72
CA LEU A 11 19.36 -4.52 -6.78
C LEU A 11 19.89 -5.56 -5.77
N PRO A 12 21.20 -5.74 -5.61
CA PRO A 12 21.74 -6.70 -4.64
C PRO A 12 21.47 -6.25 -3.20
N LYS A 13 20.99 -7.16 -2.35
CA LYS A 13 20.88 -6.93 -0.90
C LYS A 13 22.23 -7.22 -0.22
N VAL A 14 23.19 -6.31 -0.37
CA VAL A 14 24.58 -6.44 0.12
C VAL A 14 24.73 -6.69 1.63
N HIS A 15 23.68 -6.43 2.41
CA HIS A 15 23.65 -6.63 3.86
C HIS A 15 23.13 -8.03 4.29
N LYS A 16 22.82 -8.93 3.35
CA LYS A 16 22.33 -10.29 3.65
C LYS A 16 23.32 -11.36 3.17
N PRO A 17 23.41 -12.51 3.87
CA PRO A 17 24.11 -13.68 3.35
C PRO A 17 23.61 -14.02 1.93
N ASP A 18 24.51 -14.54 1.09
CA ASP A 18 24.25 -14.93 -0.31
C ASP A 18 23.83 -13.78 -1.25
N ILE A 19 23.81 -12.53 -0.76
CA ILE A 19 23.56 -11.30 -1.53
C ILE A 19 22.35 -11.45 -2.49
N PRO A 20 21.15 -11.78 -1.98
CA PRO A 20 19.98 -12.01 -2.82
C PRO A 20 19.60 -10.74 -3.60
N ILE A 21 19.10 -10.93 -4.82
CA ILE A 21 18.64 -9.83 -5.68
C ILE A 21 17.23 -9.37 -5.24
N ARG A 22 17.05 -8.06 -5.09
CA ARG A 22 15.76 -7.40 -4.91
C ARG A 22 15.27 -6.86 -6.27
N PRO A 23 14.23 -7.45 -6.88
CA PRO A 23 13.62 -6.84 -8.05
C PRO A 23 12.95 -5.50 -7.68
N LEU A 24 13.12 -4.49 -8.53
CA LEU A 24 12.50 -3.17 -8.43
C LEU A 24 11.96 -2.77 -9.80
N VAL A 25 10.66 -2.45 -9.86
CA VAL A 25 10.01 -1.98 -11.09
C VAL A 25 9.80 -0.47 -10.99
N ASN A 26 10.28 0.27 -12.00
CA ASN A 26 10.02 1.71 -12.07
C ASN A 26 8.74 2.01 -12.89
N TYR A 27 7.63 2.20 -12.19
CA TYR A 27 6.33 2.46 -12.81
C TYR A 27 6.14 3.88 -13.36
N THR A 28 7.10 4.80 -13.24
CA THR A 28 6.90 6.20 -13.71
C THR A 28 6.68 6.34 -15.21
N THR A 29 7.13 5.35 -15.98
CA THR A 29 6.96 5.29 -17.44
C THR A 29 5.67 4.58 -17.87
N ALA A 30 4.96 3.92 -16.94
CA ALA A 30 3.75 3.17 -17.25
C ALA A 30 2.64 4.09 -17.79
N PRO A 31 1.82 3.62 -18.76
CA PRO A 31 0.63 4.34 -19.20
C PRO A 31 -0.33 4.68 -18.04
N SER A 32 -0.41 3.79 -17.04
CA SER A 32 -1.26 3.95 -15.87
C SER A 32 -0.70 4.88 -14.79
N TYR A 33 0.55 5.37 -14.90
CA TYR A 33 1.22 6.09 -13.82
C TYR A 33 0.43 7.32 -13.32
N LYS A 34 -0.05 8.15 -14.26
CA LYS A 34 -0.79 9.37 -13.92
C LYS A 34 -2.13 9.04 -13.25
N LEU A 35 -2.80 7.99 -13.71
CA LEU A 35 -4.04 7.51 -13.12
C LEU A 35 -3.81 6.99 -11.70
N ALA A 36 -2.78 6.17 -11.50
CA ALA A 36 -2.40 5.66 -10.18
C ALA A 36 -2.06 6.79 -9.20
N LYS A 37 -1.34 7.82 -9.65
CA LYS A 37 -1.01 9.00 -8.82
C LYS A 37 -2.24 9.83 -8.46
N LYS A 38 -3.19 9.97 -9.37
CA LYS A 38 -4.46 10.64 -9.10
C LYS A 38 -5.29 9.84 -8.09
N LEU A 39 -5.36 8.52 -8.26
CA LEU A 39 -6.03 7.62 -7.34
C LEU A 39 -5.41 7.68 -5.94
N GLU A 40 -4.08 7.59 -5.84
CA GLU A 40 -3.33 7.75 -4.58
C GLU A 40 -3.72 9.06 -3.87
N THR A 41 -3.81 10.16 -4.62
CA THR A 41 -4.19 11.47 -4.08
C THR A 41 -5.63 11.45 -3.54
N ILE A 42 -6.56 10.85 -4.27
CA ILE A 42 -7.96 10.70 -3.85
C ILE A 42 -8.01 9.87 -2.57
N LEU A 43 -7.42 8.68 -2.56
CA LEU A 43 -7.43 7.78 -1.40
C LEU A 43 -6.83 8.43 -0.17
N LYS A 44 -5.68 9.12 -0.29
CA LYS A 44 -5.07 9.87 0.83
C LYS A 44 -5.95 10.97 1.41
N SER A 45 -6.82 11.57 0.59
CA SER A 45 -7.71 12.66 1.03
C SER A 45 -9.06 12.18 1.56
N GLN A 46 -9.49 10.98 1.20
CA GLN A 46 -10.84 10.47 1.48
C GLN A 46 -10.85 9.33 2.51
N ILE A 47 -9.77 8.55 2.60
CA ILE A 47 -9.68 7.47 3.57
C ILE A 47 -9.37 8.06 4.94
N VAL A 48 -10.12 7.64 5.95
CA VAL A 48 -9.84 7.92 7.35
C VAL A 48 -9.15 6.71 7.96
N LEU A 49 -7.90 6.88 8.39
CA LEU A 49 -7.13 5.87 9.12
C LEU A 49 -6.85 6.35 10.54
N GLU A 50 -7.08 5.47 11.51
CA GLU A 50 -6.69 5.72 12.89
C GLU A 50 -5.18 5.50 13.04
N HIS A 51 -4.43 6.60 13.17
CA HIS A 51 -2.96 6.57 13.30
C HIS A 51 -2.48 6.68 14.75
N ASN A 52 -3.30 6.27 15.72
CA ASN A 52 -3.09 6.50 17.15
C ASN A 52 -1.74 5.98 17.70
N TYR A 53 -1.11 5.03 17.00
CA TYR A 53 0.17 4.43 17.39
C TYR A 53 1.19 4.39 16.25
N SER A 54 1.00 5.21 15.21
CA SER A 54 1.92 5.30 14.08
C SER A 54 2.77 6.56 14.20
N VAL A 55 4.09 6.38 14.12
CA VAL A 55 5.06 7.48 14.01
C VAL A 55 5.34 7.80 12.55
N LYS A 56 5.57 9.07 12.22
CA LYS A 56 5.83 9.51 10.85
C LYS A 56 7.22 9.12 10.35
N ASN A 57 8.21 9.11 11.25
CA ASN A 57 9.61 8.88 10.91
C ASN A 57 10.44 8.43 12.12
N SER A 58 11.68 8.05 11.87
CA SER A 58 12.60 7.55 12.90
C SER A 58 12.97 8.60 13.95
N HIS A 59 13.00 9.90 13.61
CA HIS A 59 13.32 10.94 14.60
C HIS A 59 12.20 11.12 15.62
N GLU A 60 10.95 11.06 15.18
CA GLU A 60 9.78 11.09 16.06
C GLU A 60 9.78 9.88 17.01
N LEU A 61 10.01 8.68 16.46
CA LEU A 61 10.14 7.46 17.27
C LEU A 61 11.20 7.62 18.36
N VAL A 62 12.41 8.08 18.00
CA VAL A 62 13.49 8.30 18.98
C VAL A 62 13.06 9.30 20.05
N ASN A 63 12.39 10.38 19.67
CA ASN A 63 11.93 11.39 20.63
C ASN A 63 10.86 10.86 21.59
N GLU A 64 10.00 9.96 21.15
CA GLU A 64 8.98 9.33 22.01
C GLU A 64 9.59 8.32 22.97
N ILE A 65 10.51 7.47 22.49
CA ILE A 65 11.03 6.36 23.30
C ILE A 65 12.26 6.71 24.14
N LYS A 66 12.98 7.82 23.85
CA LYS A 66 14.25 8.17 24.52
C LYS A 66 14.14 8.28 26.04
N ASN A 67 12.99 8.71 26.55
CA ASN A 67 12.74 8.92 27.98
C ASN A 67 11.77 7.87 28.55
N MET A 68 11.46 6.82 27.78
CA MET A 68 10.55 5.77 28.22
C MET A 68 11.27 4.84 29.21
N GLU A 69 10.79 4.81 30.45
CA GLU A 69 11.29 3.89 31.46
C GLU A 69 10.59 2.52 31.34
N ILE A 70 11.36 1.46 31.15
CA ILE A 70 10.86 0.08 31.11
C ILE A 70 10.89 -0.46 32.54
N LYS A 71 9.71 -0.73 33.12
CA LYS A 71 9.59 -1.27 34.49
C LYS A 71 10.13 -2.72 34.56
N PRO A 72 10.49 -3.24 35.75
CA PRO A 72 11.05 -4.59 35.91
C PRO A 72 10.19 -5.75 35.36
N HIS A 73 8.88 -5.54 35.16
CA HIS A 73 7.96 -6.53 34.61
C HIS A 73 7.53 -6.23 33.16
N GLN A 74 8.19 -5.26 32.51
CA GLN A 74 7.94 -4.89 31.13
C GLN A 74 9.10 -5.32 30.25
N ILE A 75 8.79 -5.65 29.00
CA ILE A 75 9.77 -5.96 27.97
C ILE A 75 9.49 -5.11 26.74
N LEU A 76 10.55 -4.68 26.07
CA LEU A 76 10.47 -4.10 24.74
C LEU A 76 10.69 -5.20 23.72
N ALA A 77 9.72 -5.38 22.82
CA ALA A 77 9.80 -6.35 21.73
C ALA A 77 9.79 -5.62 20.38
N SER A 78 10.58 -6.13 19.44
CA SER A 78 10.58 -5.65 18.05
C SER A 78 10.14 -6.78 17.13
N PHE A 79 9.23 -6.46 16.21
CA PHE A 79 8.70 -7.38 15.22
C PHE A 79 9.05 -6.86 13.84
N ASP A 80 9.61 -7.73 12.99
CA ASP A 80 9.90 -7.42 11.59
C ASP A 80 8.91 -8.15 10.68
N VAL A 81 8.24 -7.39 9.81
CA VAL A 81 7.27 -7.96 8.85
C VAL A 81 8.01 -8.39 7.59
N VAL A 82 8.06 -9.70 7.37
CA VAL A 82 8.71 -10.28 6.19
C VAL A 82 7.85 -10.07 4.94
N ASN A 83 8.47 -9.53 3.88
CA ASN A 83 7.88 -9.40 2.56
C ASN A 83 6.52 -8.65 2.53
N LEU A 84 6.43 -7.53 3.26
CA LEU A 84 5.20 -6.73 3.40
C LEU A 84 4.42 -6.54 2.08
N TYR A 85 5.08 -6.11 1.00
CA TYR A 85 4.41 -5.82 -0.28
C TYR A 85 3.77 -7.03 -0.95
N THR A 86 4.37 -8.22 -0.86
CA THR A 86 3.84 -9.42 -1.54
C THR A 86 2.82 -10.16 -0.69
N ASN A 87 2.77 -9.88 0.61
CA ASN A 87 1.88 -10.53 1.57
C ASN A 87 0.63 -9.70 1.93
N VAL A 88 0.39 -8.57 1.25
CA VAL A 88 -0.85 -7.80 1.46
C VAL A 88 -2.04 -8.60 0.91
N PRO A 89 -3.08 -8.88 1.73
CA PRO A 89 -4.30 -9.55 1.28
C PRO A 89 -5.12 -8.60 0.41
N VAL A 90 -4.87 -8.61 -0.90
CA VAL A 90 -5.38 -7.59 -1.84
C VAL A 90 -6.90 -7.53 -1.83
N THR A 91 -7.59 -8.67 -1.87
CA THR A 91 -9.07 -8.69 -1.96
C THR A 91 -9.71 -8.05 -0.73
N GLU A 92 -9.22 -8.41 0.44
CA GLU A 92 -9.67 -7.92 1.74
C GLU A 92 -9.34 -6.44 1.88
N THR A 93 -8.14 -6.03 1.43
CA THR A 93 -7.72 -4.62 1.46
C THR A 93 -8.63 -3.75 0.59
N VAL A 94 -9.01 -4.21 -0.60
CA VAL A 94 -9.94 -3.47 -1.48
C VAL A 94 -11.32 -3.34 -0.84
N ALA A 95 -11.83 -4.41 -0.23
CA ALA A 95 -13.11 -4.37 0.49
C ALA A 95 -13.09 -3.38 1.66
N LEU A 96 -11.99 -3.34 2.43
CA LEU A 96 -11.81 -2.38 3.52
C LEU A 96 -11.74 -0.94 3.01
N VAL A 97 -11.07 -0.69 1.87
CA VAL A 97 -11.02 0.63 1.25
C VAL A 97 -12.42 1.08 0.84
N LYS A 98 -13.20 0.20 0.20
CA LYS A 98 -14.58 0.49 -0.19
C LYS A 98 -15.45 0.84 1.02
N ASP A 99 -15.44 0.00 2.05
CA ASP A 99 -16.21 0.21 3.28
C ASP A 99 -15.83 1.54 3.97
N ASN A 100 -14.53 1.87 4.01
CA ASN A 100 -14.06 3.14 4.56
C ASN A 100 -14.57 4.34 3.75
N LEU A 101 -14.51 4.27 2.42
CA LEU A 101 -15.00 5.34 1.54
C LEU A 101 -16.52 5.52 1.67
N GLU A 102 -17.30 4.43 1.74
CA GLU A 102 -18.76 4.48 1.91
C GLU A 102 -19.17 5.12 3.25
N LYS A 103 -18.37 4.90 4.31
CA LYS A 103 -18.65 5.42 5.66
C LYS A 103 -18.18 6.84 5.90
N HIS A 104 -17.06 7.24 5.30
CA HIS A 104 -16.33 8.43 5.74
C HIS A 104 -16.06 9.46 4.63
N SER A 105 -16.19 9.08 3.35
CA SER A 105 -15.92 10.01 2.25
C SER A 105 -17.18 10.74 1.78
N ASN A 106 -16.99 11.89 1.12
CA ASN A 106 -18.08 12.62 0.44
C ASN A 106 -18.18 12.25 -1.05
N LEU A 107 -17.61 11.11 -1.45
CA LEU A 107 -17.65 10.66 -2.84
C LEU A 107 -19.04 10.15 -3.20
N LEU A 108 -19.44 10.37 -4.46
CA LEU A 108 -20.66 9.76 -5.00
C LEU A 108 -20.50 8.23 -5.05
N PRO A 109 -21.59 7.45 -4.83
CA PRO A 109 -21.54 5.98 -4.90
C PRO A 109 -20.94 5.45 -6.20
N GLU A 110 -21.20 6.11 -7.33
CA GLU A 110 -20.63 5.76 -8.63
C GLU A 110 -19.11 5.93 -8.67
N ALA A 111 -18.59 6.97 -8.02
CA ALA A 111 -17.15 7.20 -7.92
C ALA A 111 -16.47 6.13 -7.05
N ILE A 112 -17.12 5.72 -5.97
CA ILE A 112 -16.64 4.61 -5.13
C ILE A 112 -16.65 3.30 -5.92
N GLY A 113 -17.70 3.04 -6.71
CA GLY A 113 -17.77 1.87 -7.60
C GLY A 113 -16.65 1.84 -8.63
N VAL A 114 -16.28 2.99 -9.21
CA VAL A 114 -15.14 3.09 -10.14
C VAL A 114 -13.81 2.81 -9.41
N ILE A 115 -13.63 3.31 -8.19
CA ILE A 115 -12.42 3.05 -7.39
C ILE A 115 -12.31 1.55 -7.04
N ASP A 116 -13.38 0.95 -6.56
CA ASP A 116 -13.49 -0.48 -6.24
C ASP A 116 -13.11 -1.34 -7.45
N PHE A 117 -13.66 -0.99 -8.61
CA PHE A 117 -13.33 -1.63 -9.88
C PHE A 117 -11.85 -1.50 -10.23
N ILE A 118 -11.28 -0.29 -10.21
CA ILE A 118 -9.86 -0.05 -10.55
C ILE A 118 -8.90 -0.81 -9.62
N LEU A 119 -9.24 -0.92 -8.33
CA LEU A 119 -8.39 -1.57 -7.34
C LEU A 119 -8.51 -3.11 -7.34
N MET A 120 -9.52 -3.66 -8.01
CA MET A 120 -9.81 -5.09 -7.99
C MET A 120 -8.64 -5.91 -8.60
N PRO A 121 -8.27 -7.07 -8.03
CA PRO A 121 -7.16 -7.87 -8.57
C PRO A 121 -7.47 -8.42 -9.98
N PRO A 122 -6.46 -8.50 -10.89
CA PRO A 122 -6.60 -8.92 -12.29
C PRO A 122 -7.42 -10.19 -12.52
N ALA A 123 -7.30 -11.17 -11.63
CA ALA A 123 -8.04 -12.43 -11.69
C ALA A 123 -9.58 -12.25 -11.72
N LYS A 124 -10.13 -11.18 -11.12
CA LYS A 124 -11.58 -10.92 -11.11
C LYS A 124 -12.08 -10.21 -12.38
N TRP A 125 -11.20 -9.59 -13.17
CA TRP A 125 -11.58 -8.89 -14.42
C TRP A 125 -11.98 -9.87 -15.53
N VAL A 126 -11.36 -11.05 -15.53
CA VAL A 126 -11.65 -12.13 -16.49
C VAL A 126 -13.06 -12.70 -16.26
N TYR A 127 -13.54 -12.74 -15.01
CA TYR A 127 -14.89 -13.24 -14.70
C TYR A 127 -16.00 -12.24 -15.09
N LEU A 128 -15.77 -10.93 -14.98
CA LEU A 128 -16.78 -9.92 -15.35
C LEU A 128 -16.91 -9.73 -16.87
N THR A 129 -15.83 -9.93 -17.62
CA THR A 129 -15.81 -9.81 -19.09
C THR A 129 -16.35 -11.03 -19.82
N THR A 130 -16.53 -12.17 -19.12
CA THR A 130 -17.03 -13.43 -19.69
C THR A 130 -18.52 -13.67 -19.49
N HIS A 131 -19.18 -12.87 -18.64
CA HIS A 131 -20.62 -13.00 -18.33
C HIS A 131 -21.47 -11.85 -18.88
N SER A 132 -20.93 -11.03 -19.78
CA SER A 132 -21.61 -9.90 -20.43
C SER A 132 -21.82 -10.10 -21.94
N GLY A 133 -21.86 -11.36 -22.40
CA GLY A 133 -22.17 -11.75 -23.79
C GLY A 133 -23.44 -12.56 -23.88
#